data_AF-X0U4Q8-F1
#
_entry.id   AF-X0U4Q8-F1
#
_cell.length_a   1.000
_cell.length_b   1.000
_cell.length_c   1.000
_cell.angle_alpha   90.00
_cell.angle_beta   90.00
_cell.angle_gamma   90.00
#
_symmetry.space_group_name_H-M   'P 1'
#
loop_
_entity.id
_entity.type
_entity.pdbx_description
1 polymer ?
#
loop_
_entity_poly.entity_id
_entity_poly.type
_entity_poly.pdbx_seq_one_letter_code
_entity_poly.pdbx_strand_id
1 'polypeptide(L)'
;MIPSADAFLGIKVYNEDTKTYWIKDWAGLFSIVDIQLIENTYICLTECYAIRKYTFYRDVTPKDWAMRFEQTSKVGIISSRQVLMETEEYYVDVADWGICEGENENGSYEYECRDGSHNEKRIRDIETPIDYNTATFKSGETYYIKTIGKKKPNANIDWIETFEGHELTEWADWYSGWAFRYGLNLTE
;
A
#
# COMPACT_ATOMS: atom_id res chain seq x y z
N MET A 1 24.33 12.09 21.62
CA MET A 1 23.62 10.98 20.95
C MET A 1 24.69 9.97 20.55
N ILE A 2 24.66 8.77 21.13
CA ILE A 2 25.56 7.70 20.72
C ILE A 2 24.93 7.12 19.45
N PRO A 3 25.60 7.15 18.28
CA PRO A 3 25.06 6.50 17.09
C PRO A 3 24.82 5.02 17.41
N SER A 4 23.65 4.50 17.06
CA SER A 4 23.38 3.07 17.21
C SER A 4 24.39 2.28 16.38
N ALA A 5 24.74 1.07 16.84
CA ALA A 5 25.70 0.20 16.14
C ALA A 5 25.31 -0.05 14.67
N ASP A 6 24.01 0.02 14.35
CA ASP A 6 23.44 -0.13 13.02
C ASP A 6 24.00 0.88 12.00
N ALA A 7 24.31 2.10 12.43
CA ALA A 7 24.84 3.15 11.55
C ALA A 7 26.27 2.85 11.07
N PHE A 8 27.03 2.01 11.78
CA PHE A 8 28.43 1.72 11.46
C PHE A 8 28.58 0.56 10.47
N LEU A 9 27.63 -0.39 10.46
CA LEU A 9 27.66 -1.59 9.62
C LEU A 9 26.83 -1.45 8.33
N GLY A 10 26.05 -0.37 8.18
CA GLY A 10 25.21 -0.16 7.00
C GLY A 10 24.12 -1.25 6.85
N ILE A 11 23.64 -1.76 7.99
CA ILE A 11 22.61 -2.82 8.05
C ILE A 11 21.28 -2.28 7.50
N LYS A 12 20.98 -1.01 7.78
CA LYS A 12 19.84 -0.28 7.24
C LYS A 12 20.36 0.94 6.49
N VAL A 13 20.04 1.03 5.21
CA VAL A 13 20.38 2.18 4.35
C VAL A 13 19.10 2.73 3.74
N TYR A 14 18.91 4.05 3.82
CA TYR A 14 17.81 4.73 3.16
C TYR A 14 18.29 5.42 1.90
N ASN A 15 17.61 5.18 0.80
CA ASN A 15 17.79 5.92 -0.44
C ASN A 15 16.61 6.90 -0.59
N GLU A 16 16.91 8.19 -0.47
CA GLU A 16 15.91 9.26 -0.52
C GLU A 16 15.36 9.50 -1.93
N ASP A 17 16.12 9.21 -2.98
CA ASP A 17 15.71 9.38 -4.39
C ASP A 17 14.67 8.32 -4.77
N THR A 18 14.90 7.09 -4.34
CA THR A 18 14.01 5.95 -4.66
C THR A 18 13.00 5.65 -3.56
N LYS A 19 13.07 6.38 -2.43
CA LYS A 19 12.26 6.13 -1.21
C LYS A 19 12.34 4.68 -0.76
N THR A 20 13.55 4.10 -0.78
CA THR A 20 13.78 2.67 -0.52
C THR A 20 14.66 2.46 0.70
N TYR A 21 14.25 1.60 1.63
CA TYR A 21 15.14 1.03 2.63
C TYR A 21 15.74 -0.27 2.11
N TRP A 22 17.05 -0.38 2.21
CA TRP A 22 17.79 -1.62 2.00
C TRP A 22 18.15 -2.17 3.37
N ILE A 23 17.67 -3.38 3.65
CA ILE A 23 17.98 -4.09 4.88
C ILE A 23 18.92 -5.23 4.52
N LYS A 24 20.08 -5.24 5.18
CA LYS A 24 21.09 -6.27 5.05
C LYS A 24 21.12 -7.15 6.30
N ASP A 25 21.84 -8.26 6.20
CA ASP A 25 22.11 -9.11 7.35
C ASP A 25 22.93 -8.42 8.43
N TRP A 26 23.06 -9.08 9.58
CA TRP A 26 23.77 -8.55 10.76
C TRP A 26 25.23 -8.18 10.48
N ALA A 27 25.83 -8.72 9.41
CA ALA A 27 27.19 -8.42 8.98
C ALA A 27 27.26 -7.30 7.92
N GLY A 28 26.11 -6.83 7.39
CA GLY A 28 26.04 -5.83 6.33
C GLY A 28 26.51 -6.34 4.96
N LEU A 29 26.63 -7.66 4.77
CA LEU A 29 27.23 -8.28 3.59
C LEU A 29 26.19 -8.65 2.54
N PHE A 30 25.00 -9.09 2.96
CA PHE A 30 23.97 -9.58 2.05
C PHE A 30 22.66 -8.84 2.24
N SER A 31 22.06 -8.35 1.15
CA SER A 31 20.71 -7.79 1.19
C SER A 31 19.70 -8.89 1.56
N ILE A 32 18.78 -8.55 2.45
CA ILE A 32 17.66 -9.40 2.88
C ILE A 32 16.40 -8.97 2.15
N VAL A 33 16.12 -7.66 2.17
CA VAL A 33 14.95 -7.08 1.54
C VAL A 33 15.24 -5.65 1.10
N ASP A 34 14.65 -5.28 -0.03
CA ASP A 34 14.45 -3.89 -0.40
C ASP A 34 12.98 -3.56 -0.21
N ILE A 35 12.72 -2.44 0.45
CA ILE A 35 11.36 -2.02 0.77
C ILE A 35 11.19 -0.60 0.27
N GLN A 36 10.24 -0.39 -0.62
CA GLN A 36 9.97 0.89 -1.26
C GLN A 36 8.56 1.36 -0.91
N LEU A 37 8.44 2.63 -0.50
CA LEU A 37 7.13 3.26 -0.37
C LEU A 37 6.59 3.60 -1.76
N ILE A 38 5.47 2.98 -2.13
CA ILE A 38 4.82 3.20 -3.43
C ILE A 38 3.77 4.29 -3.32
N GLU A 39 2.95 4.23 -2.28
CA GLU A 39 1.87 5.17 -2.07
C GLU A 39 1.64 5.37 -0.57
N ASN A 40 1.26 6.59 -0.18
CA ASN A 40 0.86 6.92 1.18
C ASN A 40 -0.23 7.99 1.18
N THR A 41 -1.31 7.75 1.92
CA THR A 41 -2.32 8.80 2.17
C THR A 41 -1.82 9.74 3.26
N TYR A 42 -0.95 10.68 2.90
CA TYR A 42 -0.39 11.64 3.84
C TYR A 42 -1.47 12.45 4.59
N ILE A 43 -2.60 12.74 3.92
CA ILE A 43 -3.73 13.46 4.50
C ILE A 43 -4.97 12.58 4.39
N CYS A 44 -5.57 12.25 5.53
CA CYS A 44 -6.76 11.42 5.63
C CYS A 44 -7.52 11.76 6.91
N LEU A 45 -8.86 11.69 6.85
CA LEU A 45 -9.66 12.00 8.02
C LEU A 45 -9.68 10.81 8.99
N THR A 46 -10.21 9.67 8.53
CA THR A 46 -10.44 8.48 9.36
C THR A 46 -9.75 7.25 8.83
N GLU A 47 -9.95 6.89 7.56
CA GLU A 47 -9.31 5.72 6.95
C GLU A 47 -8.15 6.17 6.08
N CYS A 48 -7.00 5.55 6.28
CA CYS A 48 -5.74 5.89 5.67
C CYS A 48 -5.05 4.60 5.24
N TYR A 49 -4.17 4.69 4.25
CA TYR A 49 -3.37 3.55 3.84
C TYR A 49 -1.98 3.96 3.36
N ALA A 50 -1.10 2.97 3.34
CA ALA A 50 0.18 3.03 2.67
C ALA A 50 0.41 1.72 1.92
N ILE A 51 0.94 1.80 0.71
CA ILE A 51 1.33 0.65 -0.12
C ILE A 51 2.84 0.63 -0.20
N ARG A 52 3.40 -0.54 0.11
CA ARG A 52 4.85 -0.76 0.09
C ARG A 52 5.17 -1.95 -0.79
N LYS A 53 6.25 -1.83 -1.56
CA LYS A 53 6.81 -2.88 -2.39
C LYS A 53 7.99 -3.50 -1.66
N TYR A 54 7.92 -4.80 -1.40
CA TYR A 54 8.99 -5.59 -0.78
C TYR A 54 9.61 -6.48 -1.85
N THR A 55 10.92 -6.42 -2.01
CA THR A 55 11.69 -7.32 -2.88
C THR A 55 12.61 -8.13 -2.00
N PHE A 56 12.37 -9.43 -1.90
CA PHE A 56 13.11 -10.29 -0.98
C PHE A 56 14.27 -11.00 -1.67
N TYR A 57 15.40 -11.11 -0.98
CA TYR A 57 16.59 -11.80 -1.46
C TYR A 57 16.88 -13.09 -0.70
N ARG A 58 16.06 -13.41 0.31
CA ARG A 58 16.02 -14.69 0.99
C ARG A 58 14.57 -15.02 1.37
N ASP A 59 14.28 -16.30 1.56
CA ASP A 59 13.00 -16.70 2.14
C ASP A 59 12.87 -16.13 3.55
N VAL A 60 11.75 -15.47 3.84
CA VAL A 60 11.42 -14.93 5.16
C VAL A 60 9.97 -15.18 5.50
N THR A 61 9.72 -15.39 6.79
CA THR A 61 8.38 -15.50 7.33
C THR A 61 7.98 -14.20 8.01
N PRO A 62 6.67 -13.89 8.09
CA PRO A 62 6.19 -12.75 8.86
C PRO A 62 6.52 -12.82 10.36
N LYS A 63 7.02 -13.95 10.89
CA LYS A 63 7.51 -14.04 12.27
C LYS A 63 8.91 -13.45 12.42
N ASP A 64 9.73 -13.55 11.38
CA ASP A 64 11.05 -12.90 11.30
C ASP A 64 10.88 -11.37 11.20
N TRP A 65 9.74 -10.96 10.65
CA TRP A 65 9.21 -9.62 10.73
C TRP A 65 8.55 -9.40 12.09
N ALA A 66 9.32 -8.97 13.08
CA ALA A 66 8.74 -8.41 14.31
C ALA A 66 8.07 -7.05 14.03
N MET A 67 7.15 -6.97 13.07
CA MET A 67 6.43 -5.75 12.72
C MET A 67 5.65 -5.26 13.92
N ARG A 68 6.20 -4.24 14.56
CA ARG A 68 5.56 -3.53 15.63
C ARG A 68 5.01 -2.25 15.07
N PHE A 69 3.74 -2.02 15.34
CA PHE A 69 3.08 -0.76 15.06
C PHE A 69 3.40 0.19 16.20
N GLU A 70 4.48 0.95 16.07
CA GLU A 70 4.85 1.93 17.08
C GLU A 70 4.25 3.28 16.72
N GLN A 71 3.19 3.64 17.44
CA GLN A 71 2.56 4.94 17.35
C GLN A 71 3.44 5.95 18.11
N THR A 72 4.00 6.95 17.43
CA THR A 72 4.73 8.05 18.11
C THR A 72 3.86 8.81 19.13
N SER A 73 2.53 8.72 19.02
CA SER A 73 1.59 9.14 20.07
C SER A 73 0.51 8.08 20.28
N LYS A 74 0.47 7.33 21.40
CA LYS A 74 -0.49 6.22 21.69
C LYS A 74 -2.01 6.56 21.62
N VAL A 75 -2.40 7.73 21.13
CA VAL A 75 -3.77 8.26 21.15
C VAL A 75 -4.22 8.53 19.73
N GLY A 76 -4.87 7.58 19.06
CA GLY A 76 -5.45 7.90 17.74
C GLY A 76 -5.88 6.75 16.87
N ILE A 77 -5.15 5.64 16.84
CA ILE A 77 -5.53 4.48 16.01
C ILE A 77 -6.72 3.75 16.65
N ILE A 78 -7.71 3.44 15.83
CA ILE A 78 -8.89 2.65 16.18
C ILE A 78 -8.67 1.19 15.79
N SER A 79 -8.16 0.95 14.57
CA SER A 79 -7.86 -0.38 14.07
C SER A 79 -6.86 -0.32 12.93
N SER A 80 -6.20 -1.43 12.64
CA SER A 80 -5.41 -1.58 11.43
C SER A 80 -5.39 -3.02 10.96
N ARG A 81 -5.10 -3.20 9.67
CA ARG A 81 -4.88 -4.50 9.03
C ARG A 81 -3.88 -4.35 7.89
N GLN A 82 -3.27 -5.45 7.51
CA GLN A 82 -2.41 -5.51 6.33
C GLN A 82 -2.95 -6.57 5.37
N VAL A 83 -2.85 -6.26 4.09
CA VAL A 83 -3.30 -7.12 3.00
C VAL A 83 -2.21 -7.18 1.94
N LEU A 84 -2.04 -8.34 1.34
CA LEU A 84 -1.28 -8.51 0.12
C LEU A 84 -2.11 -7.99 -1.06
N MET A 85 -1.49 -7.17 -1.88
CA MET A 85 -2.06 -6.62 -3.10
C MET A 85 -1.61 -7.48 -4.27
N GLU A 86 -2.58 -8.02 -5.00
CA GLU A 86 -2.38 -8.79 -6.22
C GLU A 86 -3.26 -8.21 -7.32
N THR A 87 -2.88 -8.37 -8.58
CA THR A 87 -3.73 -7.98 -9.71
C THR A 87 -4.35 -9.23 -10.33
N GLU A 88 -5.65 -9.22 -10.58
CA GLU A 88 -6.29 -10.25 -11.40
C GLU A 88 -6.99 -9.68 -12.62
N GLU A 89 -7.04 -10.52 -13.64
CA GLU A 89 -7.83 -10.30 -14.84
C GLU A 89 -9.22 -10.89 -14.62
N TYR A 90 -10.25 -10.11 -14.93
CA TYR A 90 -11.64 -10.56 -14.89
C TYR A 90 -12.39 -10.04 -16.12
N TYR A 91 -13.50 -10.70 -16.44
CA TYR A 91 -14.35 -10.32 -17.56
C TYR A 91 -15.66 -9.73 -17.04
N VAL A 92 -16.09 -8.63 -17.64
CA VAL A 92 -17.38 -7.99 -17.36
C VAL A 92 -18.22 -8.00 -18.62
N ASP A 93 -19.47 -8.46 -18.52
CA ASP A 93 -20.47 -8.28 -19.58
C ASP A 93 -20.90 -6.82 -19.58
N VAL A 94 -20.51 -6.08 -20.61
CA VAL A 94 -20.83 -4.67 -20.79
C VAL A 94 -21.95 -4.56 -21.80
N ALA A 95 -23.03 -3.86 -21.42
CA ALA A 95 -24.15 -3.61 -22.31
C ALA A 95 -23.73 -2.65 -23.43
N ASP A 96 -24.05 -3.04 -24.66
CA ASP A 96 -23.96 -2.16 -25.81
C ASP A 96 -25.26 -1.37 -25.90
N TRP A 97 -25.14 -0.04 -25.96
CA TRP A 97 -26.27 0.87 -26.08
C TRP A 97 -26.39 1.35 -27.52
N GLY A 98 -27.60 1.22 -28.05
CA GLY A 98 -27.96 1.65 -29.40
C GLY A 98 -29.23 2.50 -29.38
N ILE A 99 -29.63 2.97 -30.55
CA ILE A 99 -30.91 3.65 -30.74
C ILE A 99 -31.92 2.61 -31.20
N CYS A 100 -32.96 2.41 -30.40
CA CYS A 100 -34.13 1.61 -30.77
C CYS A 100 -35.26 2.51 -31.26
N GLU A 101 -36.10 1.95 -32.12
CA GLU A 101 -37.35 2.57 -32.54
C GLU A 101 -38.52 2.02 -31.70
N GLY A 102 -39.38 2.91 -31.21
CA GLY A 102 -40.64 2.58 -30.56
C GLY A 102 -41.81 3.25 -31.28
N GLU A 103 -43.00 2.67 -31.18
CA GLU A 103 -44.23 3.24 -31.74
C GLU A 103 -45.24 3.53 -30.63
N ASN A 104 -45.91 4.69 -30.70
CA ASN A 104 -47.05 5.04 -29.86
C ASN A 104 -48.17 5.68 -30.69
N GLU A 105 -49.28 6.06 -30.05
CA GLU A 105 -50.44 6.69 -30.72
C GLU A 105 -50.09 8.00 -31.47
N ASN A 106 -48.94 8.63 -31.16
CA ASN A 106 -48.44 9.84 -31.79
C ASN A 106 -47.37 9.59 -32.89
N GLY A 107 -46.99 8.34 -33.17
CA GLY A 107 -46.04 7.96 -34.21
C GLY A 107 -44.81 7.21 -33.70
N SER A 108 -43.79 7.09 -34.57
CA SER A 108 -42.50 6.48 -34.25
C SER A 108 -41.59 7.46 -33.51
N TYR A 109 -40.86 6.97 -32.51
CA TYR A 109 -39.86 7.72 -31.78
C TYR A 109 -38.61 6.87 -31.53
N GLU A 110 -37.47 7.53 -31.42
CA GLU A 110 -36.19 6.90 -31.11
C GLU A 110 -35.91 7.01 -29.60
N TYR A 111 -35.34 5.96 -29.02
CA TYR A 111 -34.89 5.97 -27.63
C TYR A 111 -33.63 5.11 -27.46
N GLU A 112 -32.82 5.44 -26.45
CA GLU A 112 -31.63 4.66 -26.12
C GLU A 112 -32.03 3.34 -25.46
N CYS A 113 -31.52 2.23 -26.00
CA CYS A 113 -31.84 0.89 -25.56
C CYS A 113 -30.58 0.01 -25.54
N ARG A 114 -30.62 -1.08 -24.78
CA ARG A 114 -29.58 -2.11 -24.86
C ARG A 114 -29.75 -2.90 -26.15
N ASP A 115 -28.80 -2.76 -27.08
CA ASP A 115 -28.78 -3.42 -28.40
C ASP A 115 -27.81 -4.62 -28.44
N GLY A 116 -27.11 -4.88 -27.33
CA GLY A 116 -26.24 -6.04 -27.22
C GLY A 116 -25.50 -6.13 -25.90
N SER A 117 -24.51 -7.00 -25.86
CA SER A 117 -23.41 -6.91 -24.92
C SER A 117 -22.18 -7.64 -25.41
N HIS A 118 -21.03 -7.25 -24.86
CA HIS A 118 -19.76 -7.89 -25.10
C HIS A 118 -19.00 -8.07 -23.78
N ASN A 119 -18.11 -9.06 -23.74
CA ASN A 119 -17.22 -9.25 -22.61
C ASN A 119 -16.00 -8.34 -22.75
N GLU A 120 -15.82 -7.46 -21.77
CA GLU A 120 -14.63 -6.62 -21.65
C GLU A 120 -13.68 -7.23 -20.62
N LYS A 121 -12.41 -7.42 -21.01
CA LYS A 121 -11.35 -7.84 -20.10
C LYS A 121 -10.90 -6.63 -19.27
N ARG A 122 -10.98 -6.74 -17.95
CA ARG A 122 -10.57 -5.71 -17.00
C ARG A 122 -9.57 -6.28 -16.01
N ILE A 123 -8.77 -5.39 -15.42
CA ILE A 123 -7.84 -5.72 -14.34
C ILE A 123 -8.36 -5.04 -13.08
N ARG A 124 -8.29 -5.75 -11.96
CA ARG A 124 -8.57 -5.17 -10.64
C ARG A 124 -7.52 -5.60 -9.64
N ASP A 125 -7.33 -4.78 -8.62
CA ASP A 125 -6.55 -5.14 -7.45
C ASP A 125 -7.40 -6.00 -6.51
N ILE A 126 -6.80 -7.07 -6.00
CA ILE A 126 -7.32 -7.91 -4.94
C ILE A 126 -6.52 -7.64 -3.67
N GLU A 127 -7.23 -7.56 -2.55
CA GLU A 127 -6.66 -7.49 -1.22
C GLU A 127 -6.79 -8.86 -0.51
N THR A 128 -5.69 -9.58 -0.37
CA THR A 128 -5.64 -10.87 0.33
C THR A 128 -5.09 -10.68 1.75
N PRO A 129 -5.83 -11.01 2.83
CA PRO A 129 -5.32 -10.90 4.20
C PRO A 129 -4.04 -11.73 4.40
N ILE A 130 -3.05 -11.16 5.09
CA ILE A 130 -1.80 -11.86 5.41
C ILE A 130 -2.01 -12.71 6.67
N ASP A 131 -1.83 -14.03 6.56
CA ASP A 131 -1.72 -14.91 7.73
C ASP A 131 -0.27 -14.96 8.21
N TYR A 132 0.03 -14.23 9.28
CA TYR A 132 1.37 -14.13 9.87
C TYR A 132 1.91 -15.46 10.42
N ASN A 133 1.05 -16.46 10.62
CA ASN A 133 1.48 -17.75 11.13
C ASN A 133 1.98 -18.69 10.04
N THR A 134 1.49 -18.53 8.81
CA THR A 134 1.68 -19.49 7.72
C THR A 134 2.28 -18.88 6.46
N ALA A 135 2.16 -17.57 6.26
CA ALA A 135 2.71 -16.93 5.07
C ALA A 135 4.24 -17.06 5.03
N THR A 136 4.77 -17.12 3.81
CA THR A 136 6.21 -17.14 3.54
C THR A 136 6.45 -16.32 2.30
N PHE A 137 7.34 -15.34 2.40
CA PHE A 137 7.78 -14.54 1.26
C PHE A 137 9.03 -15.18 0.68
N LYS A 138 9.02 -15.42 -0.63
CA LYS A 138 10.06 -16.16 -1.32
C LYS A 138 11.19 -15.27 -1.81
N SER A 139 12.40 -15.80 -1.76
CA SER A 139 13.57 -15.16 -2.37
C SER A 139 13.36 -14.92 -3.86
N GLY A 140 13.74 -13.75 -4.34
CA GLY A 140 13.60 -13.31 -5.73
C GLY A 140 12.23 -12.71 -6.07
N GLU A 141 11.25 -12.80 -5.17
CA GLU A 141 9.89 -12.33 -5.43
C GLU A 141 9.65 -10.91 -4.92
N THR A 142 8.70 -10.24 -5.57
CA THR A 142 8.22 -8.91 -5.21
C THR A 142 6.79 -8.99 -4.70
N TYR A 143 6.52 -8.36 -3.56
CA TYR A 143 5.19 -8.32 -2.94
C TYR A 143 4.77 -6.88 -2.68
N TYR A 144 3.49 -6.59 -2.89
CA TYR A 144 2.91 -5.31 -2.53
C TYR A 144 2.05 -5.49 -1.29
N ILE A 145 2.42 -4.84 -0.19
CA ILE A 145 1.68 -4.92 1.07
C ILE A 145 1.02 -3.57 1.31
N LYS A 146 -0.29 -3.60 1.44
CA LYS A 146 -1.10 -2.43 1.79
C LYS A 146 -1.46 -2.48 3.25
N THR A 147 -0.99 -1.47 3.98
CA THR A 147 -1.39 -1.23 5.37
C THR A 147 -2.59 -0.31 5.36
N ILE A 148 -3.70 -0.75 5.95
CA ILE A 148 -4.93 0.03 6.07
C ILE A 148 -5.15 0.29 7.54
N GLY A 149 -5.30 1.54 7.93
CA GLY A 149 -5.55 1.92 9.30
C GLY A 149 -6.67 2.93 9.44
N LYS A 150 -7.46 2.74 10.49
CA LYS A 150 -8.51 3.67 10.90
C LYS A 150 -8.01 4.46 12.10
N LYS A 151 -8.02 5.78 12.00
CA LYS A 151 -7.65 6.71 13.06
C LYS A 151 -8.82 7.61 13.46
N LYS A 152 -8.70 8.24 14.63
CA LYS A 152 -9.58 9.33 15.05
C LYS A 152 -9.41 10.51 14.08
N PRO A 153 -10.49 11.25 13.75
CA PRO A 153 -10.46 12.36 12.80
C PRO A 153 -9.32 13.35 13.02
N ASN A 154 -9.02 13.70 14.27
CA ASN A 154 -8.03 14.71 14.66
C ASN A 154 -6.67 14.12 15.09
N ALA A 155 -6.45 12.82 14.87
CA ALA A 155 -5.17 12.18 15.19
C ALA A 155 -4.18 12.31 14.03
N ASN A 156 -2.92 12.55 14.38
CA ASN A 156 -1.78 12.40 13.49
C ASN A 156 -1.05 11.11 13.88
N ILE A 157 -0.78 10.26 12.90
CA ILE A 157 -0.17 8.95 13.12
C ILE A 157 1.09 8.88 12.28
N ASP A 158 2.19 8.49 12.88
CA ASP A 158 3.37 8.02 12.16
C ASP A 158 3.39 6.49 12.29
N TRP A 159 3.38 5.79 11.16
CA TRP A 159 3.50 4.34 11.10
C TRP A 159 4.96 3.94 10.94
N ILE A 160 5.56 3.58 12.07
CA ILE A 160 6.88 2.96 12.10
C ILE A 160 6.66 1.45 11.97
N GLU A 161 7.30 0.85 10.97
CA GLU A 161 7.39 -0.59 10.86
C GLU A 161 8.71 -1.09 11.44
N THR A 162 8.75 -2.31 11.92
CA THR A 162 10.00 -2.93 12.37
C THR A 162 10.25 -4.20 11.58
N PHE A 163 11.46 -4.35 11.06
CA PHE A 163 11.88 -5.51 10.28
C PHE A 163 13.19 -6.04 10.88
N GLU A 164 13.23 -7.31 11.29
CA GLU A 164 14.41 -7.92 11.94
C GLU A 164 14.93 -7.08 13.13
N GLY A 165 14.04 -6.38 13.83
CA GLY A 165 14.39 -5.48 14.95
C GLY A 165 14.79 -4.05 14.56
N HIS A 166 14.86 -3.73 13.26
CA HIS A 166 15.16 -2.37 12.79
C HIS A 166 13.88 -1.59 12.48
N GLU A 167 13.70 -0.45 13.13
CA GLU A 167 12.62 0.49 12.86
C GLU A 167 12.80 1.17 11.51
N LEU A 168 11.73 1.30 10.75
CA LEU A 168 11.63 1.94 9.44
C LEU A 168 10.87 3.25 9.64
N THR A 169 11.59 4.28 10.07
CA THR A 169 11.08 5.62 10.38
C THR A 169 10.70 6.41 9.12
N GLU A 170 9.84 7.43 9.26
CA GLU A 170 9.52 8.44 8.22
C GLU A 170 8.87 7.88 6.95
N TRP A 171 7.83 7.06 7.10
CA TRP A 171 7.40 6.21 5.98
C TRP A 171 5.91 6.07 5.74
N ALA A 172 5.07 6.24 6.77
CA ALA A 172 3.63 6.33 6.56
C ALA A 172 3.06 7.30 7.59
N ASP A 173 3.34 8.57 7.38
CA ASP A 173 2.76 9.66 8.14
C ASP A 173 1.35 9.96 7.64
N TRP A 174 0.37 9.97 8.55
CA TRP A 174 -1.04 10.23 8.30
C TRP A 174 -1.53 11.38 9.16
N TYR A 175 -1.80 12.52 8.52
CA TYR A 175 -2.22 13.73 9.18
C TYR A 175 -3.74 13.95 9.07
N SER A 176 -4.30 14.56 10.11
CA SER A 176 -5.74 14.86 10.25
C SER A 176 -6.20 16.16 9.59
N GLY A 177 -5.28 17.05 9.21
CA GLY A 177 -5.61 18.43 8.89
C GLY A 177 -5.04 18.94 7.57
N TRP A 178 -5.85 19.73 6.87
CA TRP A 178 -5.52 20.57 5.72
C TRP A 178 -4.56 21.73 6.09
N ALA A 179 -4.41 22.01 7.39
CA ALA A 179 -3.40 22.93 7.90
C ALA A 179 -1.97 22.36 7.87
N PHE A 180 -1.82 21.05 7.71
CA PHE A 180 -0.51 20.42 7.57
C PHE A 180 0.02 20.69 6.15
N ARG A 181 1.05 21.52 6.05
CA ARG A 181 1.79 21.76 4.81
C ARG A 181 2.98 20.81 4.80
N TYR A 182 2.87 19.70 4.08
CA TYR A 182 4.06 18.94 3.71
C TYR A 182 4.82 19.75 2.65
N GLY A 183 6.13 19.92 2.83
CA GLY A 183 6.97 20.54 1.82
C GLY A 183 7.07 19.60 0.62
N LEU A 184 6.24 19.81 -0.40
CA LEU A 184 6.46 19.18 -1.70
C LEU A 184 7.73 19.81 -2.29
N ASN A 185 8.86 19.12 -2.17
CA ASN A 185 10.02 19.42 -3.01
C ASN A 185 9.68 18.97 -4.43
N LEU A 186 9.07 19.87 -5.20
CA LEU A 186 8.98 19.72 -6.65
C LEU A 186 10.40 19.94 -7.18
N THR A 187 11.13 18.87 -7.45
CA THR A 187 12.33 18.93 -8.29
C THR A 187 11.89 19.09 -9.74
N GLU A 188 12.27 20.20 -10.37
CA GLU A 188 12.22 20.41 -11.83
C GLU A 188 13.20 19.49 -12.58
#